data_AF-A0A920ATT1-F1
#
_entry.id   AF-A0A920ATT1-F1
#
_cell.length_a   1.000
_cell.length_b   1.000
_cell.length_c   1.000
_cell.angle_alpha   90.00
_cell.angle_beta   90.00
_cell.angle_gamma   90.00
#
_symmetry.space_group_name_H-M   'P 1'
#
loop_
_entity.id
_entity.type
_entity.pdbx_description
1 polymer ?
#
loop_
_entity_poly.entity_id
_entity_poly.type
_entity_poly.pdbx_seq_one_letter_code
_entity_poly.pdbx_strand_id
1 'polypeptide(L)' 'MKVLVIGDSCEDIFLYGKIERVSPEAPVPVIEPIDKTTNIGMAGNVANNLSSLGVDVILLQTQARLQKLDLLIQKVTKCC' A
#
# COMPACT_ATOMS: atom_id res chain seq x y z
N MET A 1 -1.38 -6.41 29.07
CA MET A 1 -1.61 -7.59 28.20
C MET A 1 -0.63 -7.50 27.05
N LYS A 2 0.05 -8.60 26.72
CA LYS A 2 1.02 -8.64 25.62
C LYS A 2 0.52 -9.58 24.52
N VAL A 3 0.55 -9.13 23.28
CA VAL A 3 0.06 -9.88 22.11
C VAL A 3 1.21 -10.14 21.15
N LEU A 4 1.33 -11.39 20.71
CA LEU A 4 2.27 -11.80 19.67
C LEU A 4 1.51 -11.95 18.35
N VAL A 5 1.85 -11.14 17.37
CA VAL A 5 1.35 -11.25 15.99
C VAL A 5 2.40 -12.00 15.18
N ILE A 6 2.00 -13.10 14.54
CA ILE A 6 2.88 -13.90 13.69
C ILE A 6 2.30 -13.90 12.28
N GLY A 7 3.11 -13.50 11.31
CA GLY A 7 2.73 -13.51 9.90
C GLY A 7 3.59 -12.54 9.08
N ASP A 8 3.40 -12.57 7.77
CA ASP A 8 4.14 -11.68 6.88
C ASP A 8 3.62 -10.24 6.93
N SER A 9 4.52 -9.28 6.73
CA SER A 9 4.18 -7.88 6.48
C SER A 9 4.42 -7.53 5.01
N CYS A 10 3.53 -6.72 4.44
CA CYS A 10 3.70 -6.15 3.10
C CYS A 10 3.93 -4.65 3.20
N GLU A 11 4.68 -4.06 2.28
CA GLU A 11 4.55 -2.64 1.96
C GLU A 11 3.48 -2.48 0.89
N ASP A 12 2.33 -1.92 1.26
CA ASP A 12 1.27 -1.54 0.34
C ASP A 12 1.61 -0.17 -0.23
N ILE A 13 2.04 -0.15 -1.48
CA ILE A 13 2.45 1.03 -2.22
C ILE A 13 1.31 1.47 -3.13
N PHE A 14 0.77 2.64 -2.86
CA PHE A 14 -0.23 3.30 -3.68
C PHE A 14 0.45 4.34 -4.56
N LEU A 15 0.51 4.08 -5.87
CA LEU A 15 1.03 5.02 -6.85
C LEU A 15 -0.13 5.81 -7.45
N TYR A 16 -0.19 7.11 -7.17
CA TYR A 16 -1.17 8.00 -7.77
C TYR A 16 -0.61 8.60 -9.05
N GLY A 17 -1.40 8.55 -10.12
CA GLY A 17 -0.99 9.12 -11.39
C GLY A 17 -2.13 9.58 -12.25
N LYS A 18 -1.76 10.25 -13.34
CA LYS A 18 -2.66 10.65 -14.43
C LYS A 18 -2.38 9.78 -15.65
N ILE A 19 -3.39 9.64 -16.51
CA ILE A 19 -3.26 8.96 -17.80
C ILE A 19 -3.41 10.04 -18.88
N GLU A 20 -2.33 10.32 -19.61
CA GLU A 20 -2.36 11.28 -20.72
C GLU A 20 -2.40 10.61 -22.08
N ARG A 21 -1.99 9.34 -22.16
CA ARG A 21 -1.92 8.60 -23.42
C ARG A 21 -2.04 7.09 -23.22
N VAL A 22 -2.38 6.41 -24.32
CA VAL A 22 -2.32 4.95 -24.43
C VAL A 22 -0.97 4.55 -25.02
N SER A 23 -0.44 3.39 -24.63
CA SER A 23 0.81 2.87 -25.19
C SER A 23 0.67 2.58 -26.69
N PRO A 24 1.67 2.94 -27.52
CA PRO A 24 1.68 2.57 -28.94
C PRO A 24 2.00 1.08 -29.16
N GLU A 25 2.57 0.40 -28.17
CA GLU A 25 2.97 -1.01 -28.26
C GLU A 25 1.83 -1.99 -27.92
N ALA A 26 0.89 -1.56 -27.09
CA ALA A 26 -0.27 -2.37 -26.66
C ALA A 26 -1.40 -1.45 -26.18
N PRO A 27 -2.68 -1.89 -26.21
CA PRO A 27 -3.83 -1.07 -25.79
C PRO A 27 -3.94 -0.95 -24.26
N VAL A 28 -2.86 -0.53 -23.61
CA VAL A 28 -2.74 -0.30 -22.17
C VAL A 28 -2.47 1.17 -21.89
N PRO A 29 -3.14 1.78 -20.89
CA PRO A 29 -2.89 3.17 -20.52
C PRO A 29 -1.49 3.32 -19.91
N VAL A 30 -0.81 4.43 -20.23
CA VAL A 30 0.45 4.80 -19.59
C VAL A 30 0.12 5.73 -18.42
N ILE A 31 0.44 5.27 -17.20
CA ILE A 31 0.28 6.07 -15.99
C ILE A 31 1.55 6.89 -15.78
N GLU A 32 1.39 8.21 -15.67
CA GLU A 32 2.43 9.12 -15.23
C GLU A 32 2.32 9.30 -13.70
N PRO A 33 3.30 8.80 -12.92
CA PRO A 33 3.26 8.90 -11.46
C PRO A 33 3.36 10.36 -11.02
N ILE A 34 2.43 10.79 -10.17
CA ILE A 34 2.39 12.12 -9.56
C ILE A 34 2.74 12.03 -8.08
N ASP A 35 2.24 11.00 -7.40
CA ASP A 35 2.43 10.83 -5.97
C ASP A 35 2.54 9.35 -5.59
N LYS A 36 3.14 9.06 -4.43
CA LYS A 36 3.32 7.73 -3.89
C LYS A 36 3.08 7.75 -2.39
N THR A 37 2.16 6.92 -1.94
CA THR A 37 1.95 6.64 -0.51
C THR A 37 2.32 5.20 -0.22
N THR A 38 3.07 4.97 0.86
CA THR A 38 3.39 3.61 1.32
C THR A 38 2.78 3.40 2.70
N ASN A 39 2.05 2.30 2.85
CA ASN A 39 1.50 1.84 4.11
C ASN A 39 2.01 0.44 4.43
N ILE A 40 1.97 0.05 5.71
CA ILE A 40 2.25 -1.32 6.10
C ILE A 40 0.95 -2.15 6.05
N GLY A 41 1.02 -3.28 5.36
CA GLY A 41 -0.09 -4.21 5.16
C GLY A 41 0.08 -5.51 5.94
N MET A 42 -0.90 -6.40 5.78
CA MET A 42 -0.90 -7.76 6.34
C MET A 42 -0.71 -7.77 7.88
N ALA A 43 0.19 -8.61 8.41
CA ALA A 43 0.43 -8.71 9.86
C ALA A 43 0.93 -7.39 10.48
N GLY A 44 1.64 -6.56 9.70
CA GLY A 44 2.07 -5.24 10.15
C GLY A 44 0.91 -4.29 10.42
N ASN A 45 -0.14 -4.31 9.59
CA ASN A 45 -1.33 -3.49 9.82
C ASN A 45 -2.09 -3.93 11.09
N VAL A 46 -2.18 -5.25 11.32
CA VAL A 46 -2.79 -5.79 12.54
C VAL A 46 -2.00 -5.36 13.77
N ALA A 47 -0.68 -5.46 13.74
CA ALA A 47 0.18 -5.02 14.84
C ALA A 47 0.03 -3.51 15.12
N ASN A 48 -0.04 -2.68 14.07
CA ASN A 48 -0.28 -1.24 14.21
C ASN A 48 -1.64 -0.92 14.84
N ASN A 49 -2.70 -1.61 14.42
CA ASN A 49 -4.05 -1.41 14.97
C ASN A 49 -4.12 -1.82 16.45
N LEU A 50 -3.43 -2.89 16.85
CA LEU A 50 -3.37 -3.28 18.26
C LEU A 50 -2.55 -2.29 19.09
N SER A 51 -1.41 -1.83 18.55
CA SER A 51 -0.57 -0.82 19.19
C SER A 51 -1.30 0.51 19.39
N SER A 52 -2.10 0.96 18.42
CA SER A 52 -2.89 2.20 18.53
C SER A 52 -3.98 2.16 19.61
N LEU A 53 -4.42 0.96 19.98
CA LEU A 53 -5.33 0.72 21.11
C LEU A 53 -4.60 0.63 22.47
N GLY A 54 -3.29 0.85 22.51
CA GLY A 54 -2.47 0.81 23.73
C GLY A 54 -2.07 -0.61 24.16
N VAL A 55 -2.13 -1.59 23.27
CA VAL A 55 -1.68 -2.96 23.53
C VAL A 55 -0.17 -3.07 23.31
N ASP A 56 0.52 -3.81 24.18
CA ASP A 56 1.93 -4.17 23.97
C ASP A 56 2.01 -5.32 22.95
N VAL A 57 2.57 -5.03 21.77
CA VAL A 57 2.56 -5.95 20.62
C VAL A 57 3.98 -6.30 20.20
N ILE A 58 4.21 -7.59 19.98
CA ILE A 58 5.40 -8.12 19.31
C ILE A 58 4.97 -8.64 17.94
N LEU A 59 5.66 -8.23 16.89
CA LEU A 59 5.45 -8.74 15.52
C LEU A 59 6.62 -9.66 15.14
N LEU A 60 6.30 -10.91 14.82
CA LEU A 60 7.24 -11.86 14.20
C LEU A 60 6.84 -12.07 12.75
N GLN A 61 7.76 -11.75 11.86
CA GLN A 61 7.57 -11.79 10.42
C GLN A 61 8.82 -12.32 9.73
N THR A 62 8.65 -12.80 8.50
CA THR A 62 9.75 -13.24 7.66
C THR A 62 10.61 -12.05 7.23
N GLN A 63 11.91 -12.26 7.00
CA GLN A 63 12.82 -11.18 6.58
C GLN A 63 12.64 -10.76 5.11
N ALA A 64 11.80 -11.47 4.36
CA ALA A 64 11.48 -11.14 2.98
C ALA A 64 10.75 -9.78 2.92
N ARG A 65 11.25 -8.87 2.07
CA ARG A 65 10.58 -7.61 1.79
C ARG A 65 9.50 -7.83 0.72
N LEU A 66 8.26 -7.98 1.16
CA LEU A 66 7.10 -8.10 0.28
C LEU A 66 6.56 -6.70 -0.03
N GLN A 67 6.32 -6.42 -1.31
CA GLN A 67 5.78 -5.15 -1.77
C GLN A 67 4.60 -5.42 -2.70
N LYS A 68 3.50 -4.71 -2.47
CA LYS A 68 2.32 -4.72 -3.32
C LYS A 68 2.14 -3.33 -3.90
N LEU A 69 2.16 -3.23 -5.24
CA LEU A 69 1.96 -1.98 -5.93
C LEU A 69 0.53 -1.90 -6.46
N ASP A 70 -0.23 -0.95 -5.94
CA ASP A 70 -1.56 -0.60 -6.43
C ASP A 70 -1.46 0.74 -7.20
N LEU A 71 -1.84 0.71 -8.48
CA LEU A 71 -1.87 1.89 -9.34
C LEU A 71 -3.25 2.56 -9.22
N LEU A 72 -3.26 3.78 -8.71
CA LEU A 72 -4.46 4.57 -8.51
C LEU A 72 -4.46 5.75 -9.50
N ILE A 73 -5.53 5.84 -10.27
CA ILE A 73 -5.80 7.04 -11.06
C ILE A 73 -6.37 8.07 -10.09
N GLN A 74 -5.75 9.24 -9.96
CA GLN A 74 -6.42 10.35 -9.29
C GLN A 74 -7.74 10.57 -10.03
N LYS A 75 -8.88 10.22 -9.41
CA LYS A 75 -10.18 10.64 -9.91
C LYS A 75 -10.07 12.15 -10.06
N VAL A 76 -10.10 12.64 -11.29
CA VAL A 76 -10.23 14.07 -11.56
C VAL A 76 -11.49 14.47 -10.77
N THR A 77 -11.31 15.20 -9.68
CA THR A 77 -12.41 15.82 -8.95
C THR A 77 -12.97 16.90 -9.87
N LYS A 78 -13.75 16.47 -10.86
CA LYS A 78 -14.54 17.34 -11.71
C LYS A 78 -15.99 17.22 -11.25
N CYS A 79 -16.27 17.85 -10.11
CA CYS A 79 -17.59 18.38 -9.84
C CYS A 79 -17.44 19.91 -9.81
N CYS A 80 -17.63 20.53 -10.97
CA CYS A 80 -18.35 21.80 -11.00
C CYS A 80 -19.81 21.53 -10.66
#